data_AF-A0A822E715-F1
#
_entry.id   AF-A0A822E715-F1
#
_cell.length_a   1.000
_cell.length_b   1.000
_cell.length_c   1.000
_cell.angle_alpha   90.00
_cell.angle_beta   90.00
_cell.angle_gamma   90.00
#
_symmetry.space_group_name_H-M   'P 1'
#
loop_
_entity.id
_entity.type
_entity.pdbx_description
1 polymer ?
#
loop_
_entity_poly.entity_id
_entity_poly.type
_entity_poly.pdbx_seq_one_letter_code
_entity_poly.pdbx_strand_id
1 'polypeptide(L)'
;MILLHYGPVIFLYLYCPLLYVGIVVLYKCKPIYDVKLYICGGPCYSLELGLGLFDWVGNGISMELTTLIVNVIVTIRHFIQRYRMKRAILTVDGRRQWNRSVKLGAQLIAIGMIYVIGWVPYSLIVLIQMFQSSQELVDILSRFLAYLPYLQELILPFVAI
;
A
#
# COMPACT_ATOMS: atom_id res chain seq x y z
N MET A 1 9.11 -11.79 24.23
CA MET A 1 9.17 -10.63 23.30
C MET A 1 9.63 -11.00 21.89
N ILE A 2 10.48 -12.03 21.70
CA ILE A 2 10.93 -12.50 20.38
C ILE A 2 9.75 -12.99 19.51
N LEU A 3 8.89 -13.86 20.04
CA LEU A 3 7.75 -14.44 19.29
C LEU A 3 6.76 -13.41 18.73
N LEU A 4 6.55 -12.30 19.44
CA LEU A 4 5.61 -11.23 19.04
C LEU A 4 6.19 -10.35 17.92
N HIS A 5 7.51 -10.29 17.79
CA HIS A 5 8.19 -9.51 16.76
C HIS A 5 8.38 -10.31 15.46
N TYR A 6 8.78 -11.59 15.58
CA TYR A 6 9.02 -12.44 14.42
C TYR A 6 7.75 -13.14 13.90
N GLY A 7 6.72 -13.31 14.74
CA GLY A 7 5.47 -13.96 14.36
C GLY A 7 4.83 -13.39 13.08
N PRO A 8 4.61 -12.07 12.97
CA PRO A 8 4.04 -11.47 11.77
C PRO A 8 4.90 -11.68 10.52
N VAL A 9 6.23 -11.61 10.67
CA VAL A 9 7.19 -11.79 9.57
C VAL A 9 7.18 -13.24 9.07
N ILE A 10 7.19 -14.20 9.99
CA ILE A 10 7.10 -15.63 9.66
C ILE A 10 5.76 -15.95 9.01
N PHE A 11 4.66 -15.39 9.54
CA PHE A 11 3.34 -15.56 8.94
C PHE A 11 3.30 -15.03 7.51
N LEU A 12 3.78 -13.80 7.25
CA LEU A 12 3.87 -13.24 5.90
C LEU A 12 4.75 -14.09 4.98
N TYR A 13 5.90 -14.54 5.50
CA TYR A 13 6.86 -15.34 4.73
C TYR A 13 6.29 -16.70 4.31
N LEU A 14 5.41 -17.31 5.12
CA LEU A 14 4.73 -18.57 4.79
C LEU A 14 3.45 -18.33 3.99
N TYR A 15 2.69 -17.29 4.31
CA TYR A 15 1.42 -16.97 3.67
C TYR A 15 1.59 -16.69 2.18
N CYS A 16 2.52 -15.81 1.79
CA CYS A 16 2.74 -15.45 0.39
C CYS A 16 3.03 -16.65 -0.54
N PRO A 17 4.00 -17.54 -0.25
CA PRO A 17 4.28 -18.68 -1.12
C PRO A 17 3.17 -19.73 -1.09
N LEU A 18 2.53 -19.98 0.06
CA LEU A 18 1.42 -20.94 0.15
C LEU A 18 0.22 -20.46 -0.67
N LEU A 19 -0.11 -19.17 -0.58
CA LEU A 19 -1.18 -18.56 -1.35
C LEU A 19 -0.86 -18.63 -2.86
N TYR A 20 0.38 -18.31 -3.23
CA TYR A 20 0.82 -18.38 -4.62
C TYR A 20 0.71 -19.80 -5.19
N VAL A 21 1.21 -20.82 -4.48
CA VAL A 21 1.09 -22.21 -4.93
C VAL A 21 -0.38 -22.65 -4.98
N GLY A 22 -1.19 -22.28 -3.99
CA GLY A 22 -2.60 -22.65 -3.93
C GLY A 22 -3.43 -22.06 -5.06
N ILE A 23 -3.27 -20.76 -5.34
CA ILE A 23 -4.12 -20.04 -6.29
C ILE A 23 -3.53 -20.06 -7.70
N VAL A 24 -2.21 -19.98 -7.87
CA VAL A 24 -1.60 -19.87 -9.21
C VAL A 24 -1.26 -21.23 -9.81
N VAL A 25 -0.74 -22.15 -9.00
CA VAL A 25 -0.25 -23.45 -9.50
C VAL A 25 -1.35 -24.51 -9.51
N LEU A 26 -2.17 -24.57 -8.47
CA LEU A 26 -3.20 -25.61 -8.32
C LEU A 26 -4.54 -25.25 -8.98
N TYR A 27 -4.84 -23.96 -9.14
CA TYR A 27 -6.10 -23.53 -9.75
C TYR A 27 -6.05 -23.64 -11.28
N LYS A 28 -6.83 -24.58 -11.84
CA LYS A 28 -6.92 -24.78 -13.29
C LYS A 28 -7.86 -23.75 -13.92
N CYS A 29 -7.33 -22.61 -14.29
CA CYS A 29 -8.07 -21.60 -15.04
C CYS A 29 -7.66 -21.61 -16.52
N LYS A 30 -8.65 -21.47 -17.43
CA LYS A 30 -8.38 -21.35 -18.86
C LYS A 30 -7.97 -19.90 -19.16
N PRO A 31 -6.80 -19.64 -19.76
CA PRO A 31 -6.38 -18.27 -20.07
C PRO A 31 -7.30 -17.69 -21.14
N ILE A 32 -8.33 -16.95 -20.72
CA ILE A 32 -9.16 -16.15 -21.61
C ILE A 32 -8.56 -14.76 -21.63
N TYR A 33 -7.88 -14.43 -22.72
CA TYR A 33 -7.31 -13.10 -22.91
C TYR A 33 -8.39 -12.18 -23.47
N ASP A 34 -9.04 -11.40 -22.61
CA ASP A 34 -9.98 -10.36 -23.03
C ASP A 34 -9.46 -8.99 -22.61
N VAL A 35 -9.14 -8.17 -23.62
CA VAL A 35 -8.60 -6.81 -23.48
C VAL A 35 -9.60 -5.83 -22.86
N LYS A 36 -10.88 -6.23 -22.72
CA LYS A 36 -11.92 -5.44 -22.05
C LYS A 36 -11.93 -5.64 -20.53
N LEU A 37 -11.15 -6.59 -20.02
CA LEU A 37 -11.09 -6.89 -18.60
C LEU A 37 -10.24 -5.86 -17.85
N TYR A 38 -10.70 -5.60 -16.63
CA TYR A 38 -10.11 -4.76 -15.60
C TYR A 38 -8.59 -4.95 -15.40
N ILE A 39 -8.08 -6.19 -15.51
CA ILE A 39 -6.65 -6.49 -15.48
C ILE A 39 -6.24 -7.17 -16.78
N CYS A 40 -5.80 -6.39 -17.77
CA CYS A 40 -5.20 -6.96 -18.96
C CYS A 40 -3.82 -7.53 -18.58
N GLY A 41 -3.64 -8.85 -18.67
CA GLY A 41 -2.41 -9.53 -18.25
C GLY A 41 -2.35 -9.95 -16.77
N GLY A 42 -3.46 -9.84 -16.03
CA GLY A 42 -3.58 -10.37 -14.67
C GLY A 42 -3.61 -11.91 -14.64
N PRO A 43 -3.39 -12.52 -13.46
CA PRO A 43 -3.46 -13.96 -13.32
C PRO A 43 -4.90 -14.45 -13.52
N CYS A 44 -5.07 -15.58 -14.20
CA CYS A 44 -6.38 -16.06 -14.67
C CYS A 44 -7.46 -16.16 -13.57
N TYR A 45 -7.07 -16.44 -12.32
CA TYR A 45 -8.00 -16.49 -11.17
C TYR A 45 -8.66 -15.14 -10.85
N SER A 46 -8.09 -14.02 -11.27
CA SER A 46 -8.64 -12.69 -11.02
C SER A 46 -9.93 -12.42 -11.79
N LEU A 47 -10.25 -13.27 -12.78
CA LEU A 47 -11.48 -13.22 -13.57
C LEU A 47 -12.66 -13.87 -12.84
N GLU A 48 -12.38 -14.75 -11.88
CA GLU A 48 -13.41 -15.27 -11.01
C GLU A 48 -13.71 -14.30 -9.88
N LEU A 49 -14.96 -13.87 -9.79
CA LEU A 49 -15.39 -12.84 -8.85
C LEU A 49 -14.95 -13.13 -7.41
N GLY A 50 -15.06 -14.39 -6.96
CA GLY A 50 -14.70 -14.78 -5.59
C GLY A 50 -13.20 -14.67 -5.31
N LEU A 51 -12.36 -15.28 -6.14
CA LEU A 51 -10.90 -15.27 -5.98
C LEU A 51 -10.30 -13.90 -6.28
N GLY A 52 -10.83 -13.22 -7.30
CA GLY A 52 -10.48 -11.83 -7.62
C GLY A 52 -10.79 -10.89 -6.46
N LEU A 53 -12.00 -10.94 -5.87
CA LEU A 53 -12.33 -10.13 -4.70
C LEU A 53 -11.47 -10.48 -3.49
N PHE A 54 -11.22 -11.76 -3.23
CA PHE A 54 -10.37 -12.17 -2.12
C PHE A 54 -8.96 -11.61 -2.25
N ASP A 55 -8.36 -11.71 -3.43
CA ASP A 55 -7.01 -11.18 -3.65
C ASP A 55 -6.99 -9.65 -3.58
N TRP A 56 -7.96 -9.00 -4.23
CA TRP A 56 -7.99 -7.56 -4.30
C TRP A 56 -8.32 -6.88 -2.98
N VAL A 57 -9.39 -7.31 -2.33
CA VAL A 57 -9.82 -6.75 -1.04
C VAL A 57 -8.94 -7.28 0.09
N GLY A 58 -8.68 -8.59 0.08
CA GLY A 58 -8.00 -9.30 1.16
C GLY A 58 -6.49 -9.11 1.17
N ASN A 59 -5.83 -8.96 0.02
CA ASN A 59 -4.38 -8.73 -0.02
C ASN A 59 -4.02 -7.31 -0.49
N GLY A 60 -4.76 -6.73 -1.44
CA GLY A 60 -4.51 -5.36 -1.91
C GLY A 60 -4.96 -4.31 -0.91
N ILE A 61 -6.27 -4.07 -0.83
CA ILE A 61 -6.87 -3.01 -0.01
C ILE A 61 -6.52 -3.18 1.47
N SER A 62 -6.53 -4.41 2.00
CA SER A 62 -6.23 -4.64 3.43
C SER A 62 -4.80 -4.20 3.80
N MET A 63 -3.83 -4.43 2.92
CA MET A 63 -2.44 -4.04 3.12
C MET A 63 -2.28 -2.53 3.00
N GLU A 64 -2.97 -1.91 2.04
CA GLU A 64 -3.02 -0.46 1.89
C GLU A 64 -3.59 0.21 3.17
N LEU A 65 -4.73 -0.27 3.65
CA LEU A 65 -5.36 0.24 4.87
C LEU A 65 -4.46 0.04 6.10
N THR A 66 -3.82 -1.12 6.22
CA THR A 66 -2.89 -1.40 7.32
C THR A 66 -1.72 -0.42 7.29
N THR A 67 -1.14 -0.19 6.11
CA THR A 67 -0.02 0.75 5.90
C THR A 67 -0.43 2.18 6.28
N LEU A 68 -1.62 2.60 5.86
CA LEU A 68 -2.17 3.91 6.18
C LEU A 68 -2.39 4.08 7.69
N ILE A 69 -3.01 3.10 8.34
CA ILE A 69 -3.24 3.12 9.80
C ILE A 69 -1.91 3.19 10.56
N VAL A 70 -0.93 2.37 10.18
CA VAL A 70 0.39 2.37 10.82
C VAL A 70 1.09 3.71 10.63
N ASN A 71 1.06 4.28 9.42
CA ASN A 71 1.64 5.60 9.15
C ASN A 71 0.99 6.69 10.00
N VAL A 72 -0.34 6.68 10.15
CA VAL A 72 -1.07 7.62 11.01
C VAL A 72 -0.68 7.43 12.47
N ILE A 73 -0.64 6.19 12.98
CA ILE A 73 -0.26 5.88 14.36
C ILE A 73 1.17 6.36 14.65
N VAL A 74 2.12 6.07 13.75
CA VAL A 74 3.53 6.49 13.90
C VAL A 74 3.64 8.00 13.89
N THR A 75 2.90 8.68 13.00
CA THR A 75 2.86 10.14 12.92
C THR A 75 2.30 10.74 14.22
N ILE A 76 1.17 10.24 14.73
CA ILE A 76 0.57 10.70 15.99
C ILE A 76 1.55 10.47 17.15
N ARG A 77 2.14 9.28 17.26
CA ARG A 77 3.13 8.98 18.30
C ARG A 77 4.32 9.92 18.23
N HIS A 78 4.80 10.23 17.02
CA HIS A 78 5.88 11.18 16.80
C HIS A 78 5.49 12.58 17.32
N PHE A 79 4.29 13.07 17.03
CA PHE A 79 3.80 14.36 17.56
C PHE A 79 3.63 14.37 19.09
N ILE A 80 3.12 13.28 19.68
CA ILE A 80 2.98 13.17 21.14
C ILE A 80 4.36 13.19 21.81
N GLN A 81 5.30 12.41 21.28
CA GLN A 81 6.67 12.36 21.80
C GLN A 81 7.37 13.71 21.63
N ARG A 82 7.13 14.41 20.53
CA ARG A 82 7.57 15.79 20.29
C ARG A 82 7.02 16.76 21.33
N TYR A 83 5.74 16.66 21.69
CA TYR A 83 5.13 17.51 22.72
C TYR A 83 5.76 17.28 24.11
N ARG A 84 6.10 16.03 24.43
CA ARG A 84 6.75 15.66 25.70
C ARG A 84 8.22 16.11 25.78
N MET A 85 8.93 16.15 24.65
CA MET A 85 10.36 16.52 24.60
C MET A 85 10.65 18.03 24.54
N LYS A 86 9.65 18.90 24.71
CA LYS A 86 9.82 20.38 24.66
C LYS A 86 10.92 20.92 25.59
N ARG A 87 11.23 20.25 26.71
CA ARG A 87 12.29 20.65 27.65
C ARG A 87 13.71 20.34 27.15
N ALA A 88 13.88 19.37 26.25
CA ALA A 88 15.21 18.97 25.74
C ALA A 88 15.79 19.94 24.70
N ILE A 89 15.01 20.92 24.22
CA ILE A 89 15.42 21.89 23.18
C ILE A 89 16.44 22.92 23.70
N LEU A 90 16.57 23.06 25.03
CA LEU A 90 17.43 24.06 25.66
C LEU A 90 18.94 23.79 25.48
N THR A 91 19.34 22.57 25.13
CA THR A 91 20.74 22.22 24.82
C THR A 91 21.02 22.29 23.32
N VAL A 92 22.26 22.61 22.93
CA VAL A 92 22.69 22.70 21.51
C VAL A 92 22.48 21.37 20.79
N ASP A 93 22.83 20.25 21.44
CA ASP A 93 22.59 18.90 20.91
C ASP A 93 21.10 18.57 20.79
N GLY A 94 20.30 19.02 21.77
CA GLY A 94 18.85 18.88 21.77
C GLY A 94 18.18 19.63 20.61
N ARG A 95 18.68 20.83 20.26
CA ARG A 95 18.21 21.59 19.09
C ARG A 95 18.55 20.89 17.77
N ARG A 96 19.73 20.28 17.64
CA ARG A 96 20.11 19.51 16.44
C ARG A 96 19.24 18.26 16.29
N GLN A 97 19.01 17.53 17.37
CA GLN A 97 18.13 16.35 17.38
C GLN A 97 16.66 16.73 17.13
N TRP A 98 16.24 17.90 17.60
CA TRP A 98 14.92 18.48 17.32
C TRP A 98 14.71 18.72 15.82
N ASN A 99 15.63 19.43 15.16
CA ASN A 99 15.52 19.70 13.72
C ASN A 99 15.51 18.41 12.89
N ARG A 100 16.34 17.41 13.26
CA ARG A 100 16.34 16.09 12.62
C ARG A 100 15.00 15.36 12.78
N SER A 101 14.42 15.41 13.98
CA SER A 101 13.12 14.79 14.26
C SER A 101 11.99 15.45 13.46
N VAL A 102 11.99 16.79 13.35
CA VAL A 102 11.01 17.52 12.53
C VAL A 102 11.15 17.16 11.04
N LYS A 103 12.38 17.05 10.53
CA LYS A 103 12.63 16.59 9.15
C LYS A 103 12.04 15.19 8.92
N LEU A 104 12.31 14.24 9.82
CA LEU A 104 11.76 12.88 9.73
C LEU A 104 10.24 12.85 9.80
N GLY A 105 9.63 13.65 10.68
CA GLY A 105 8.18 13.77 10.77
C GLY A 105 7.55 14.33 9.48
N ALA A 106 8.16 15.35 8.88
CA ALA A 106 7.72 15.89 7.60
C ALA A 106 7.86 14.87 6.46
N GLN A 107 8.96 14.10 6.43
CA GLN A 107 9.17 13.03 5.46
C GLN A 107 8.11 11.92 5.60
N LEU A 108 7.79 11.49 6.83
CA LEU A 108 6.75 10.48 7.07
C LEU A 108 5.36 10.94 6.58
N ILE A 109 5.01 12.21 6.82
CA ILE A 109 3.75 12.78 6.34
C ILE A 109 3.76 12.84 4.81
N ALA A 110 4.87 13.29 4.19
CA ALA A 110 4.99 13.35 2.74
C ALA A 110 4.85 11.96 2.10
N ILE A 111 5.52 10.94 2.66
CA ILE A 111 5.39 9.54 2.24
C ILE A 111 3.94 9.07 2.34
N GLY A 112 3.28 9.35 3.47
CA GLY A 112 1.86 9.00 3.66
C GLY A 112 0.94 9.66 2.64
N MET A 113 1.16 10.94 2.34
CA MET A 113 0.35 11.69 1.36
C MET A 113 0.54 11.15 -0.06
N ILE A 114 1.78 10.85 -0.46
CA ILE A 114 2.06 10.26 -1.78
C ILE A 114 1.39 8.89 -1.88
N TYR A 115 1.43 8.09 -0.81
CA TYR A 115 0.77 6.78 -0.77
C TYR A 115 -0.75 6.89 -0.96
N VAL A 116 -1.40 7.83 -0.25
CA VAL A 116 -2.83 8.08 -0.37
C VAL A 116 -3.20 8.54 -1.78
N ILE A 117 -2.44 9.48 -2.34
CA ILE A 117 -2.69 10.01 -3.69
C ILE A 117 -2.46 8.95 -4.77
N GLY A 118 -1.48 8.05 -4.58
CA GLY A 118 -1.16 6.98 -5.50
C GLY A 118 -2.22 5.88 -5.53
N TRP A 119 -2.57 5.36 -4.35
CA TRP A 119 -3.35 4.13 -4.23
C TRP A 119 -4.85 4.38 -4.13
N VAL A 120 -5.32 5.37 -3.39
CA VAL A 120 -6.77 5.58 -3.18
C VAL A 120 -7.56 5.79 -4.49
N PRO A 121 -7.15 6.64 -5.44
CA PRO A 121 -7.93 6.81 -6.67
C PRO A 121 -7.93 5.56 -7.54
N TYR A 122 -6.81 4.83 -7.57
CA TYR A 122 -6.70 3.55 -8.26
C TYR A 122 -7.66 2.53 -7.63
N SER A 123 -7.60 2.34 -6.31
CA SER A 123 -8.43 1.38 -5.57
C SER A 123 -9.91 1.70 -5.61
N LEU A 124 -10.28 2.98 -5.61
CA LEU A 124 -11.67 3.39 -5.76
C LEU A 124 -12.22 3.01 -7.14
N ILE A 125 -11.47 3.26 -8.22
CA ILE A 125 -11.94 3.01 -9.58
C ILE A 125 -12.00 1.51 -9.87
N VAL A 126 -11.02 0.73 -9.39
CA VAL A 126 -11.09 -0.73 -9.47
C VAL A 126 -12.33 -1.27 -8.76
N LEU A 127 -12.62 -0.77 -7.56
CA LEU A 127 -13.79 -1.19 -6.80
C LEU A 127 -15.09 -0.84 -7.53
N ILE A 128 -15.21 0.36 -8.09
CA ILE A 128 -16.38 0.75 -8.92
C ILE A 128 -16.50 -0.17 -10.13
N GLN A 129 -15.39 -0.48 -10.81
CA GLN A 129 -15.36 -1.33 -11.98
C GLN A 129 -15.82 -2.76 -11.69
N MET A 130 -15.54 -3.29 -10.49
CA MET A 130 -16.01 -4.61 -10.07
C MET A 130 -17.54 -4.67 -9.93
N PHE A 131 -18.20 -3.57 -9.57
CA PHE A 131 -19.66 -3.50 -9.47
C PHE A 131 -20.34 -3.01 -10.75
N GLN A 132 -19.62 -2.22 -11.56
CA GLN A 132 -20.14 -1.60 -12.76
C GLN A 132 -19.11 -1.73 -13.90
N SER A 133 -19.37 -2.65 -14.82
CA SER A 133 -18.55 -2.83 -16.02
C SER A 133 -18.78 -1.70 -17.03
N SER A 134 -18.13 -0.54 -16.84
CA SER A 134 -18.10 0.54 -17.83
C SER A 134 -16.76 0.59 -18.56
N GLN A 135 -16.82 0.70 -19.89
CA GLN A 135 -15.61 0.79 -20.73
C GLN A 135 -14.82 2.09 -20.52
N GLU A 136 -15.50 3.17 -20.18
CA GLU A 136 -14.86 4.46 -19.91
C GLU A 136 -13.93 4.42 -18.70
N LEU A 137 -14.32 3.70 -17.63
CA LEU A 137 -13.46 3.53 -16.46
C LEU A 137 -12.22 2.69 -16.78
N VAL A 138 -12.34 1.69 -17.65
CA VAL A 138 -11.21 0.87 -18.11
C VAL A 138 -10.18 1.73 -18.84
N ASP A 139 -10.63 2.63 -19.71
CA ASP A 139 -9.75 3.53 -20.48
C ASP A 139 -9.01 4.52 -19.55
N ILE A 140 -9.70 5.09 -18.56
CA ILE A 140 -9.07 5.98 -17.57
C ILE A 140 -8.07 5.21 -16.71
N LEU A 141 -8.45 4.02 -16.23
CA LEU A 141 -7.61 3.19 -15.36
C LEU A 141 -6.32 2.77 -16.06
N SER A 142 -6.44 2.20 -17.27
CA SER A 142 -5.32 1.64 -18.03
C SER A 142 -4.33 2.71 -18.53
N ARG A 143 -4.81 3.91 -18.87
CA ARG A 143 -3.95 4.96 -19.44
C ARG A 143 -3.25 5.81 -18.40
N PHE A 144 -3.89 6.10 -17.27
CA PHE A 144 -3.39 7.08 -16.30
C PHE A 144 -3.10 6.49 -14.93
N LEU A 145 -4.04 5.72 -14.37
CA LEU A 145 -3.98 5.33 -12.97
C LEU A 145 -3.15 4.07 -12.73
N ALA A 146 -3.05 3.18 -13.71
CA ALA A 146 -2.23 1.98 -13.61
C ALA A 146 -0.75 2.31 -13.36
N TYR A 147 -0.26 3.45 -13.85
CA TYR A 147 1.14 3.87 -13.70
C TYR A 147 1.42 4.65 -12.41
N LEU A 148 0.38 5.12 -11.71
CA LEU A 148 0.51 5.99 -10.54
C LEU A 148 1.22 5.30 -9.35
N PRO A 149 0.89 4.04 -9.01
CA PRO A 149 1.62 3.31 -7.97
C PRO A 149 3.11 3.14 -8.27
N TYR A 150 3.46 2.84 -9.53
CA TYR A 150 4.86 2.70 -9.96
C TYR A 150 5.63 4.03 -9.88
N LEU A 151 4.97 5.12 -10.26
CA LEU A 151 5.55 6.46 -10.18
C LEU A 151 5.79 6.87 -8.72
N GLN A 152 4.91 6.46 -7.81
CA GLN A 152 5.12 6.64 -6.38
C GLN A 152 6.37 5.91 -5.87
N GLU A 153 6.60 4.65 -6.28
CA GLU A 153 7.81 3.91 -5.89
C GLU A 153 9.08 4.60 -6.36
N LEU A 154 9.04 5.24 -7.53
CA LEU A 154 10.14 6.03 -8.04
C LEU A 154 10.39 7.33 -7.24
N ILE A 155 9.33 7.98 -6.73
CA ILE A 155 9.43 9.25 -5.99
C ILE A 155 9.83 9.07 -4.53
N LEU A 156 9.44 7.94 -3.91
CA LEU A 156 9.75 7.59 -2.52
C LEU A 156 11.21 7.87 -2.08
N PRO A 157 12.26 7.44 -2.82
CA PRO A 157 13.64 7.71 -2.42
C PRO A 157 13.97 9.21 -2.42
N PHE A 158 13.41 10.01 -3.31
CA PHE A 158 13.68 11.45 -3.38
C PHE A 158 13.08 12.21 -2.20
N VAL A 159 11.96 11.72 -1.65
CA VAL A 159 11.28 12.30 -0.50
C VAL A 159 11.99 11.94 0.82
N ALA A 160 12.66 10.79 0.86
CA ALA A 160 13.37 10.30 2.04
C ALA A 160 14.76 10.94 2.24
N ILE A 161 15.32 11.62 1.23
CA ILE A 161 16.63 12.32 1.28
C ILE A 161 16.51 13.67 2.01
#